data_AF-A0A1N7C8Z3-F1
#
_entry.id   AF-A0A1N7C8Z3-F1
#
_cell.length_a   1.000
_cell.length_b   1.000
_cell.length_c   1.000
_cell.angle_alpha   90.00
_cell.angle_beta   90.00
_cell.angle_gamma   90.00
#
_symmetry.space_group_name_H-M   'P 1'
#
loop_
_entity.id
_entity.type
_entity.pdbx_description
1 polymer ?
#
loop_
_entity_poly.entity_id
_entity_poly.type
_entity_poly.pdbx_seq_one_letter_code
_entity_poly.pdbx_strand_id
1 'polypeptide(L)'
;MWTQENRSRHQQVRTALKRGYPTDVKEEEWRLIAPLLPRQAKTGRPRKTDLRAVINALRYMVRSGCEWRMLPNDFPLYQTVYYWFRRLMRRMLFRTIHDLALMLDRLCNEREVLPSAGVVDSQSVKAPGARTRGYDANKKLSGRKRHIAVDTDGRLLAINLTPATLPTPLARRWCSMA
;
A
#
# COMPACT_ATOMS: atom_id res chain seq x y z
N MET A 1 -13.63 -29.45 26.67
CA MET A 1 -13.40 -30.11 25.36
C MET A 1 -13.98 -29.26 24.24
N TRP A 2 -13.31 -29.17 23.09
CA TRP A 2 -13.78 -28.36 21.94
C TRP A 2 -14.75 -29.18 21.05
N THR A 3 -16.05 -29.00 21.28
CA THR A 3 -17.14 -29.76 20.62
C THR A 3 -17.54 -29.16 19.26
N GLN A 4 -18.31 -29.93 18.48
CA GLN A 4 -18.80 -29.50 17.16
C GLN A 4 -19.80 -28.34 17.26
N GLU A 5 -20.63 -28.31 18.30
CA GLU A 5 -21.50 -27.17 18.64
C GLU A 5 -20.73 -25.91 19.00
N ASN A 6 -19.62 -26.04 19.74
CA ASN A 6 -18.75 -24.90 20.03
C ASN A 6 -18.11 -24.33 18.74
N ARG A 7 -17.80 -25.19 17.76
CA ARG A 7 -17.30 -24.74 16.44
C ARG A 7 -18.35 -23.95 15.67
N SER A 8 -19.57 -24.47 15.55
CA SER A 8 -20.65 -23.81 14.82
C SER A 8 -21.07 -22.50 15.51
N ARG A 9 -21.13 -22.47 16.84
CA ARG A 9 -21.42 -21.26 17.61
C ARG A 9 -20.34 -20.18 17.44
N HIS A 10 -19.06 -20.54 17.48
CA HIS A 10 -17.97 -19.60 17.17
C HIS A 10 -17.98 -19.12 15.72
N GLN A 11 -18.37 -19.99 14.78
CA GLN A 11 -18.47 -19.64 13.36
C GLN A 11 -19.66 -18.72 13.07
N GLN A 12 -20.78 -18.92 13.77
CA GLN A 12 -21.95 -18.03 13.73
C GLN A 12 -21.64 -16.65 14.31
N VAL A 13 -20.99 -16.56 15.48
CA VAL A 13 -20.57 -15.28 16.07
C VAL A 13 -19.59 -14.54 15.13
N ARG A 14 -18.63 -15.25 14.54
CA ARG A 14 -17.73 -14.68 13.51
C ARG A 14 -18.45 -14.19 12.26
N THR A 15 -19.57 -14.81 11.89
CA THR A 15 -20.34 -14.46 10.70
C THR A 15 -21.30 -13.31 10.97
N ALA A 16 -21.92 -13.25 12.16
CA ALA A 16 -22.81 -12.17 12.57
C ALA A 16 -22.07 -10.84 12.80
N LEU A 17 -20.79 -10.88 13.21
CA LEU A 17 -19.93 -9.71 13.28
C LEU A 17 -19.44 -9.20 11.90
N LYS A 18 -19.65 -9.96 10.81
CA LYS A 18 -19.34 -9.53 9.42
C LYS A 18 -20.39 -8.54 8.87
N ARG A 19 -20.70 -7.46 9.57
CA ARG A 19 -20.95 -6.22 8.81
C ARG A 19 -19.56 -5.77 8.38
N GLY A 20 -19.22 -6.04 7.11
CA GLY A 20 -17.90 -5.70 6.56
C GLY A 20 -17.61 -4.21 6.75
N TYR A 21 -16.33 -3.85 6.84
CA TYR A 21 -15.97 -2.45 6.96
C TYR A 21 -16.25 -1.72 5.65
N PRO A 22 -16.58 -0.40 5.67
CA PRO A 22 -16.68 0.40 4.45
C PRO A 22 -15.39 0.40 3.60
N THR A 23 -14.26 0.03 4.21
CA THR A 23 -12.94 -0.10 3.58
C THR A 23 -12.71 -1.46 2.91
N ASP A 24 -13.62 -2.42 3.06
CA ASP A 24 -13.45 -3.77 2.53
C ASP A 24 -13.48 -3.76 0.99
N VAL A 25 -12.67 -4.63 0.39
CA VAL A 25 -12.55 -4.76 -1.06
C VAL A 25 -13.83 -5.39 -1.63
N LYS A 26 -14.47 -4.67 -2.56
CA LYS A 26 -15.63 -5.17 -3.31
C LYS A 26 -15.24 -6.35 -4.19
N GLU A 27 -16.21 -7.15 -4.59
CA GLU A 27 -15.91 -8.34 -5.41
C GLU A 27 -15.28 -7.98 -6.77
N GLU A 28 -15.72 -6.90 -7.39
CA GLU A 28 -15.16 -6.35 -8.63
C GLU A 28 -13.69 -5.95 -8.49
N GLU A 29 -13.36 -5.19 -7.45
CA GLU A 29 -11.99 -4.78 -7.13
C GLU A 29 -11.12 -6.01 -6.82
N TRP A 30 -11.69 -6.98 -6.09
CA TRP A 30 -10.98 -8.19 -5.69
C TRP A 30 -10.57 -9.05 -6.88
N ARG A 31 -11.41 -9.15 -7.92
CA ARG A 31 -11.09 -9.89 -9.15
C ARG A 31 -9.85 -9.33 -9.86
N LEU A 32 -9.61 -8.03 -9.76
CA LEU A 32 -8.43 -7.38 -10.34
C LEU A 32 -7.19 -7.55 -9.46
N ILE A 33 -7.34 -7.51 -8.14
CA ILE A 33 -6.22 -7.60 -7.18
C ILE A 33 -5.74 -9.04 -6.98
N ALA A 34 -6.67 -10.00 -6.89
CA ALA A 34 -6.37 -11.38 -6.53
C ALA A 34 -5.31 -12.06 -7.42
N PRO A 35 -5.30 -11.87 -8.76
CA PRO A 35 -4.28 -12.43 -9.63
C PRO A 35 -2.85 -11.91 -9.37
N LEU A 36 -2.72 -10.69 -8.84
CA LEU A 36 -1.41 -10.07 -8.53
C LEU A 36 -0.80 -10.63 -7.24
N LEU A 37 -1.62 -11.23 -6.38
CA LEU A 37 -1.20 -11.78 -5.11
C LEU A 37 -0.36 -13.05 -5.28
N PRO A 38 0.52 -13.35 -4.30
CA PRO A 38 1.33 -14.56 -4.35
C PRO A 38 0.44 -15.80 -4.38
N ARG A 39 0.60 -16.59 -5.44
CA ARG A 39 -0.02 -17.91 -5.56
C ARG A 39 0.45 -18.79 -4.41
N GLN A 40 -0.42 -19.70 -3.99
CA GLN A 40 -0.07 -20.68 -2.99
C GLN A 40 1.07 -21.56 -3.52
N ALA A 41 2.07 -21.81 -2.68
CA ALA A 41 3.16 -22.70 -3.05
C ALA A 41 2.63 -24.12 -3.28
N LYS A 42 3.15 -24.80 -4.31
CA LYS A 42 2.81 -26.19 -4.63
C LYS A 42 3.37 -27.18 -3.60
N THR A 43 4.46 -26.81 -2.94
CA THR A 43 5.20 -27.65 -1.99
C THR A 43 5.27 -26.97 -0.62
N GLY A 44 5.34 -27.78 0.44
CA GLY A 44 5.40 -27.32 1.83
C GLY A 44 4.03 -27.14 2.47
N ARG A 45 4.00 -26.48 3.63
CA ARG A 45 2.75 -26.31 4.40
C ARG A 45 1.76 -25.41 3.64
N PRO A 46 0.53 -25.88 3.36
CA PRO A 46 -0.51 -25.07 2.74
C PRO A 46 -0.78 -23.77 3.51
N ARG A 47 -0.95 -22.67 2.78
CA ARG A 47 -1.31 -21.39 3.39
C ARG A 47 -2.73 -21.47 3.93
N LYS A 48 -2.90 -21.25 5.23
CA LYS A 48 -4.22 -21.12 5.88
C LYS A 48 -4.75 -19.69 5.91
N THR A 49 -3.88 -18.71 5.70
CA THR A 49 -4.25 -17.28 5.72
C THR A 49 -5.04 -16.89 4.48
N ASP A 50 -6.22 -16.30 4.70
CA ASP A 50 -6.97 -15.60 3.67
C ASP A 50 -6.31 -14.26 3.35
N LEU A 51 -5.84 -14.09 2.11
CA LEU A 51 -5.21 -12.85 1.68
C LEU A 51 -6.20 -11.71 1.48
N ARG A 52 -7.49 -11.99 1.23
CA ARG A 52 -8.51 -10.94 1.13
C ARG A 52 -8.67 -10.25 2.47
N ALA A 53 -8.79 -11.03 3.54
CA ALA A 53 -8.82 -10.53 4.90
C ALA A 53 -7.57 -9.70 5.26
N VAL A 54 -6.39 -10.09 4.76
CA VAL A 54 -5.15 -9.29 4.93
C VAL A 54 -5.23 -7.95 4.20
N ILE A 55 -5.69 -7.93 2.95
CA ILE A 55 -5.82 -6.68 2.18
C ILE A 55 -6.88 -5.77 2.80
N ASN A 56 -8.01 -6.31 3.24
CA ASN A 56 -9.05 -5.55 3.96
C ASN A 56 -8.49 -4.94 5.25
N ALA A 57 -7.74 -5.71 6.04
CA ALA A 57 -7.07 -5.20 7.24
C ALA A 57 -6.12 -4.04 6.91
N LEU A 58 -5.34 -4.15 5.83
CA LEU A 58 -4.45 -3.07 5.39
C LEU A 58 -5.21 -1.82 4.92
N ARG A 59 -6.30 -1.97 4.16
CA ARG A 59 -7.16 -0.83 3.77
C ARG A 59 -7.77 -0.15 5.00
N TYR A 60 -8.25 -0.94 5.96
CA TYR A 60 -8.78 -0.44 7.22
C TYR A 60 -7.72 0.38 7.95
N MET A 61 -6.51 -0.17 8.16
CA MET A 61 -5.41 0.52 8.84
C MET A 61 -5.01 1.83 8.15
N VAL A 62 -4.92 1.84 6.81
CA VAL A 62 -4.58 3.05 6.05
C VAL A 62 -5.66 4.12 6.21
N ARG A 63 -6.95 3.73 6.25
CA ARG A 63 -8.06 4.68 6.40
C ARG A 63 -8.23 5.19 7.82
N SER A 64 -8.08 4.32 8.81
CA SER A 64 -8.31 4.63 10.23
C SER A 64 -7.08 5.24 10.91
N GLY A 65 -5.88 4.96 10.40
CA GLY A 65 -4.63 5.34 11.04
C GLY A 65 -4.33 4.58 12.32
N CYS A 66 -5.02 3.46 12.58
CA CYS A 66 -4.83 2.71 13.83
C CYS A 66 -3.44 2.05 13.90
N GLU A 67 -2.91 1.93 15.12
CA GLU A 67 -1.67 1.20 15.36
C GLU A 67 -1.83 -0.30 15.06
N TRP A 68 -0.72 -0.99 14.73
CA TRP A 68 -0.73 -2.42 14.44
C TRP A 68 -1.37 -3.27 15.55
N ARG A 69 -1.08 -2.97 16.82
CA ARG A 69 -1.65 -3.70 17.97
C ARG A 69 -3.12 -3.38 18.25
N MET A 70 -3.63 -2.30 17.67
CA MET A 70 -5.01 -1.84 17.79
C MET A 70 -5.90 -2.33 16.64
N LEU A 71 -5.38 -3.22 15.77
CA LEU A 71 -6.18 -3.81 14.72
C LEU A 71 -7.38 -4.57 15.33
N PRO A 72 -8.62 -4.33 14.86
CA PRO A 72 -9.80 -5.03 15.35
C PRO A 72 -9.68 -6.56 15.32
N ASN A 73 -10.28 -7.22 16.30
CA ASN A 73 -10.14 -8.67 16.54
C ASN A 73 -10.85 -9.57 15.51
N ASP A 74 -11.67 -8.99 14.65
CA ASP A 74 -12.34 -9.66 13.53
C ASP A 74 -11.42 -9.83 12.30
N PHE A 75 -10.33 -9.05 12.22
CA PHE A 75 -9.27 -9.25 11.24
C PHE A 75 -8.30 -10.38 11.64
N PRO A 76 -7.47 -10.88 10.70
CA PRO A 76 -6.36 -11.76 11.06
C PRO A 76 -5.43 -11.07 12.08
N LEU A 77 -4.77 -11.87 12.93
CA LEU A 77 -3.81 -11.37 13.92
C LEU A 77 -2.83 -10.37 13.28
N TYR A 78 -2.61 -9.23 13.94
CA TYR A 78 -1.79 -8.13 13.40
C TYR A 78 -0.39 -8.60 12.96
N GLN A 79 0.19 -9.60 13.63
CA GLN A 79 1.48 -10.20 13.30
C GLN A 79 1.45 -10.87 11.91
N THR A 80 0.34 -11.55 11.61
CA THR A 80 0.10 -12.19 10.30
C THR A 80 -0.11 -11.12 9.23
N VAL A 81 -0.89 -10.09 9.52
CA VAL A 81 -1.11 -8.96 8.61
C VAL A 81 0.21 -8.25 8.31
N TYR A 82 1.01 -7.94 9.33
CA TYR A 82 2.33 -7.30 9.19
C TYR A 82 3.33 -8.17 8.43
N TYR A 83 3.36 -9.48 8.69
CA TYR A 83 4.19 -10.43 7.93
C TYR A 83 3.88 -10.35 6.43
N TRP A 84 2.60 -10.42 6.09
CA TRP A 84 2.17 -10.33 4.70
C TRP A 84 2.43 -8.95 4.12
N PHE A 85 2.13 -7.87 4.84
CA PHE A 85 2.45 -6.50 4.42
C PHE A 85 3.92 -6.37 3.99
N ARG A 86 4.87 -6.78 4.84
CA ARG A 86 6.30 -6.74 4.50
C ARG A 86 6.63 -7.59 3.27
N ARG A 87 5.99 -8.75 3.12
CA ARG A 87 6.19 -9.63 1.96
C ARG A 87 5.63 -9.01 0.68
N LEU A 88 4.46 -8.37 0.74
CA LEU A 88 3.83 -7.71 -0.41
C LEU A 88 4.59 -6.45 -0.82
N MET A 89 5.08 -5.66 0.16
CA MET A 89 5.96 -4.52 -0.07
C MET A 89 7.22 -4.91 -0.85
N ARG A 90 7.90 -6.00 -0.45
CA ARG A 90 9.09 -6.49 -1.15
C ARG A 90 8.82 -6.99 -2.57
N ARG A 91 7.58 -7.38 -2.87
CA ARG A 91 7.14 -7.76 -4.22
C ARG A 91 6.61 -6.58 -5.02
N MET A 92 6.74 -5.36 -4.51
CA MET A 92 6.25 -4.13 -5.15
C MET A 92 4.74 -4.15 -5.47
N LEU A 93 3.95 -4.99 -4.78
CA LEU A 93 2.53 -5.19 -5.12
C LEU A 93 1.75 -3.88 -5.16
N PHE A 94 1.94 -3.02 -4.15
CA PHE A 94 1.23 -1.74 -4.06
C PHE A 94 1.61 -0.79 -5.20
N ARG A 95 2.86 -0.84 -5.66
CA ARG A 95 3.30 -0.08 -6.84
C ARG A 95 2.61 -0.64 -8.09
N THR A 96 2.59 -1.95 -8.28
CA THR A 96 1.89 -2.57 -9.42
C THR A 96 0.39 -2.24 -9.44
N ILE A 97 -0.29 -2.32 -8.29
CA ILE A 97 -1.72 -1.96 -8.19
C ILE A 97 -1.91 -0.47 -8.51
N HIS A 98 -1.05 0.39 -7.98
CA HIS A 98 -1.08 1.83 -8.26
C HIS A 98 -0.90 2.12 -9.75
N ASP A 99 0.12 1.53 -10.38
CA ASP A 99 0.43 1.75 -11.79
C ASP A 99 -0.72 1.26 -12.69
N LEU A 100 -1.32 0.10 -12.39
CA LEU A 100 -2.49 -0.39 -13.13
C LEU A 100 -3.72 0.50 -12.95
N ALA A 101 -3.99 0.95 -11.72
CA ALA A 101 -5.12 1.85 -11.46
C ALA A 101 -4.93 3.19 -12.17
N LEU A 102 -3.71 3.73 -12.16
CA LEU A 102 -3.34 4.94 -12.90
C LEU A 102 -3.58 4.76 -14.41
N MET A 103 -3.10 3.66 -14.99
CA MET A 103 -3.25 3.38 -16.41
C MET A 103 -4.73 3.25 -16.82
N LEU A 104 -5.53 2.55 -16.03
CA LEU A 104 -6.96 2.38 -16.28
C LEU A 104 -7.71 3.71 -16.15
N ASP A 105 -7.44 4.50 -15.10
CA ASP A 105 -8.06 5.80 -14.91
C ASP A 105 -7.73 6.75 -16.07
N ARG A 106 -6.49 6.73 -16.58
CA ARG A 106 -6.11 7.52 -17.77
C ARG A 106 -6.92 7.12 -19.01
N LEU A 107 -7.08 5.82 -19.26
CA LEU A 107 -7.91 5.35 -20.37
C LEU A 107 -9.38 5.76 -20.21
N CYS A 108 -9.93 5.68 -19.01
CA CYS A 108 -11.30 6.13 -18.72
C CYS A 108 -11.50 7.64 -18.92
N ASN A 109 -10.43 8.43 -18.84
CA ASN A 109 -10.44 9.87 -19.08
C ASN A 109 -9.92 10.23 -20.49
N GLU A 110 -9.98 9.29 -21.44
CA GLU A 110 -9.60 9.49 -22.85
C GLU A 110 -8.14 9.96 -23.02
N ARG A 111 -7.26 9.57 -22.09
CA ARG A 111 -5.81 9.81 -22.17
C ARG A 111 -5.08 8.55 -22.61
N GLU A 112 -3.90 8.73 -23.21
CA GLU A 112 -2.97 7.64 -23.42
C GLU A 112 -2.48 7.04 -22.08
N VAL A 113 -2.26 5.72 -22.09
CA VAL A 113 -1.82 4.92 -20.94
C VAL A 113 -0.58 5.51 -20.27
N LEU A 114 0.40 5.89 -21.09
CA LEU A 114 1.63 6.52 -20.63
C LEU A 114 1.48 8.06 -20.69
N PRO A 115 1.92 8.79 -19.66
CA PRO A 115 1.91 10.25 -19.70
C PRO A 115 2.99 10.76 -20.66
N SER A 116 2.62 11.73 -21.51
CA SER A 116 3.57 12.45 -22.37
C SER A 116 4.41 13.49 -21.60
N ALA A 117 3.87 14.02 -20.50
CA ALA A 117 4.52 14.98 -19.64
C ALA A 117 4.18 14.74 -18.15
N GLY A 118 5.07 15.15 -17.26
CA GLY A 118 4.84 15.10 -15.82
C GLY A 118 5.47 16.30 -15.11
N VAL A 119 4.81 16.77 -14.05
CA VAL A 119 5.27 17.85 -13.17
C VAL A 119 5.93 17.22 -11.96
N VAL A 120 7.14 17.67 -11.64
CA VAL A 120 7.89 17.20 -10.47
C VAL A 120 8.09 18.35 -9.52
N ASP A 121 7.64 18.16 -8.28
CA ASP A 121 7.96 19.07 -7.18
C ASP A 121 8.57 18.31 -6.01
N SER A 122 9.28 19.04 -5.15
CA SER A 122 9.90 18.48 -3.97
C SER A 122 9.65 19.31 -2.72
N GLN A 123 9.32 18.61 -1.63
CA GLN A 123 9.11 19.24 -0.34
C GLN A 123 10.03 18.64 0.72
N SER A 124 10.86 19.49 1.34
CA SER A 124 11.61 19.14 2.54
C SER A 124 10.68 19.07 3.75
N VAL A 125 10.78 17.99 4.52
CA VAL A 125 10.02 17.72 5.74
C VAL A 125 10.96 17.29 6.86
N LYS A 126 10.69 17.72 8.09
CA LYS A 126 11.45 17.32 9.27
C LYS A 126 11.29 15.81 9.47
N ALA A 127 12.39 15.09 9.64
CA ALA A 127 12.37 13.63 9.70
C ALA A 127 13.26 13.13 10.86
N PRO A 128 12.88 13.35 12.12
CA PRO A 128 13.76 13.08 13.27
C PRO A 128 14.13 11.60 13.44
N GLY A 129 13.24 10.67 13.06
CA GLY A 129 13.47 9.22 13.14
C GLY A 129 14.07 8.57 11.88
N ALA A 130 14.42 9.35 10.85
CA ALA A 130 14.93 8.78 9.61
C ALA A 130 16.41 8.39 9.74
N ARG A 131 16.76 7.18 9.23
CA ARG A 131 18.15 6.68 9.20
C ARG A 131 19.09 7.55 8.38
N THR A 132 18.62 8.07 7.24
CA THR A 132 19.37 9.00 6.38
C THR A 132 18.64 10.34 6.29
N ARG A 133 19.36 11.43 6.56
CA ARG A 133 18.85 12.80 6.66
C ARG A 133 19.83 13.77 6.02
N GLY A 134 19.33 14.93 5.64
CA GLY A 134 20.12 16.03 5.13
C GLY A 134 19.64 17.36 5.70
N TYR A 135 20.43 18.40 5.53
CA TYR A 135 20.05 19.76 5.94
C TYR A 135 19.67 20.58 4.72
N ASP A 136 18.48 21.16 4.76
CA ASP A 136 18.02 22.13 3.77
C ASP A 136 18.32 23.53 4.30
N ALA A 137 19.31 24.21 3.72
CA ALA A 137 19.72 25.54 4.15
C ALA A 137 18.65 26.61 3.88
N ASN A 138 17.89 26.48 2.79
CA ASN A 138 16.83 27.42 2.43
C ASN A 138 15.70 27.39 3.47
N LYS A 139 15.30 26.17 3.87
CA LYS A 139 14.24 25.98 4.88
C LYS A 139 14.76 25.86 6.31
N LYS A 140 16.08 25.95 6.51
CA LYS A 140 16.79 25.76 7.78
C LYS A 140 16.32 24.52 8.55
N LEU A 141 16.14 23.40 7.84
CA LEU A 141 15.53 22.18 8.39
C LEU A 141 16.40 20.94 8.16
N SER A 142 16.59 20.15 9.21
CA SER A 142 17.20 18.82 9.10
C SER A 142 16.12 17.76 8.89
N GLY A 143 16.17 17.07 7.75
CA GLY A 143 15.11 16.15 7.36
C GLY A 143 15.33 15.45 6.03
N ARG A 144 14.23 15.16 5.35
CA ARG A 144 14.22 14.50 4.03
C ARG A 144 13.38 15.29 3.06
N LYS A 145 13.69 15.19 1.76
CA LYS A 145 12.88 15.71 0.68
C LYS A 145 12.02 14.59 0.11
N ARG A 146 10.71 14.84 0.05
CA ARG A 146 9.78 14.04 -0.75
C ARG A 146 9.66 14.67 -2.13
N HIS A 147 10.03 13.94 -3.15
CA HIS A 147 9.84 14.29 -4.55
C HIS A 147 8.59 13.57 -5.03
N ILE A 148 7.67 14.32 -5.61
CA ILE A 148 6.42 13.80 -6.13
C ILE A 148 6.36 14.18 -7.60
N ALA A 149 6.14 13.18 -8.45
CA ALA A 149 5.86 13.36 -9.86
C ALA A 149 4.37 13.09 -10.11
N VAL A 150 3.71 14.00 -10.81
CA VAL A 150 2.31 13.88 -11.22
C VAL A 150 2.17 14.10 -12.73
N ASP A 151 1.13 13.56 -13.34
CA ASP A 151 0.77 13.92 -14.71
C ASP A 151 0.10 15.30 -14.78
N THR A 152 -0.27 15.72 -15.99
CA THR A 152 -0.95 17.01 -16.24
C THR A 152 -2.29 17.16 -15.53
N ASP A 153 -2.92 16.05 -15.14
CA ASP A 153 -4.24 16.01 -14.52
C ASP A 153 -4.12 15.77 -13.00
N GLY A 154 -2.91 15.75 -12.46
CA GLY A 154 -2.62 15.58 -11.05
C GLY A 154 -2.53 14.12 -10.58
N ARG A 155 -2.57 13.14 -11.46
CA ARG A 155 -2.43 11.72 -11.08
C ARG A 155 -1.00 11.41 -10.70
N LEU A 156 -0.83 10.69 -9.59
CA LEU A 156 0.47 10.35 -9.05
C LEU A 156 1.24 9.37 -9.96
N LEU A 157 2.42 9.77 -10.43
CA LEU A 157 3.30 8.95 -11.26
C LEU A 157 4.40 8.27 -10.43
N ALA A 158 5.03 9.02 -9.52
CA ALA A 158 6.11 8.48 -8.70
C ALA A 158 6.33 9.28 -7.42
N ILE A 159 6.84 8.60 -6.40
CA ILE A 159 7.30 9.21 -5.15
C ILE A 159 8.73 8.75 -4.90
N ASN A 160 9.62 9.70 -4.57
CA ASN A 160 10.98 9.39 -4.13
C ASN A 160 11.34 10.18 -2.87
N LEU A 161 12.13 9.58 -1.98
CA LEU A 161 12.55 10.18 -0.72
C LEU A 161 14.06 10.29 -0.66
N THR A 162 14.58 11.51 -0.65
CA THR A 162 16.03 11.75 -0.53
C THR A 162 16.38 12.46 0.79
N PRO A 163 17.64 12.45 1.23
CA PRO A 163 18.12 13.41 2.22
C PRO A 163 17.85 14.86 1.77
N ALA A 164 17.57 15.77 2.70
CA ALA A 164 17.20 17.15 2.34
C ALA A 164 18.37 18.00 1.80
N THR A 165 19.60 17.50 1.86
CA THR A 165 20.80 18.14 1.27
C THR A 165 20.74 18.16 -0.25
N LEU A 166 20.09 17.17 -0.87
CA LEU A 166 20.07 17.07 -2.33
C LEU A 166 19.16 18.17 -2.92
N PRO A 167 19.61 18.92 -3.93
CA PRO A 167 18.71 19.74 -4.74
C PRO A 167 17.73 18.82 -5.48
N THR A 168 16.59 19.38 -5.90
CA THR A 168 15.64 18.67 -6.75
C THR A 168 16.39 18.23 -8.01
N PRO A 169 16.56 16.92 -8.25
CA PRO A 169 17.26 16.50 -9.46
C PRO A 169 16.41 16.93 -10.66
N LEU A 170 16.97 17.72 -11.57
CA LEU A 170 16.49 17.78 -12.94
C LEU A 170 16.36 16.32 -13.42
N ALA A 171 15.23 15.97 -14.04
CA ALA A 171 14.71 14.62 -14.32
C ALA A 171 15.70 13.50 -14.76
N ARG A 172 16.95 13.82 -15.09
CA ARG A 172 18.02 12.94 -15.59
C ARG A 172 18.36 11.71 -14.73
N ARG A 173 18.04 11.67 -13.43
CA ARG A 173 18.35 10.51 -12.56
C ARG A 173 17.17 9.54 -12.33
N TRP A 174 16.00 9.82 -12.90
CA TRP A 174 14.81 8.98 -12.70
C TRP A 174 14.69 7.90 -13.79
N CYS A 175 15.17 8.16 -15.01
CA CYS A 175 15.13 7.18 -16.11
C CYS A 175 16.04 5.96 -15.93
N SER A 176 17.02 5.98 -15.02
CA SER A 176 17.96 4.87 -14.82
C SER A 176 17.56 3.88 -13.71
N MET A 177 16.35 4.01 -13.15
CA MET A 177 15.81 3.10 -12.12
C MET A 177 14.38 2.61 -12.44
N ALA A 178 13.89 2.90 -13.65
CA ALA A 178 12.62 2.38 -14.18
C ALA A 178 12.87 1.08 -14.96
#